data_AF-A0A7C2RBC0-F1
#
_entry.id   AF-A0A7C2RBC0-F1
#
_cell.length_a   1.000
_cell.length_b   1.000
_cell.length_c   1.000
_cell.angle_alpha   90.00
_cell.angle_beta   90.00
_cell.angle_gamma   90.00
#
_symmetry.space_group_name_H-M   'P 1'
#
loop_
_entity.id
_entity.type
_entity.pdbx_description
1 polymer ?
#
loop_
_entity_poly.entity_id
_entity_poly.type
_entity_poly.pdbx_seq_one_letter_code
_entity_poly.pdbx_strand_id
1 'polypeptide(L)'
;MRTVHGWKKARPVLEAWRKKLASLQVVLKQPRPIEIVPVDFISGEPVARQGPPKKRFRAQLIYATGDDATLRRPSGALLVIDTYELELLSDGKTRILP
;
A
#
# COMPACT_ATOMS: atom_id res chain seq x y z
N MET A 1 14.61 -10.27 -11.66
CA MET A 1 13.70 -9.54 -10.75
C MET A 1 13.80 -10.18 -9.37
N ARG A 2 14.04 -9.42 -8.31
CA ARG A 2 14.28 -9.96 -6.95
C ARG A 2 12.99 -9.97 -6.15
N THR A 3 12.67 -11.07 -5.48
CA THR A 3 11.49 -11.17 -4.59
C THR A 3 11.95 -11.26 -3.14
N VAL A 4 11.39 -10.41 -2.27
CA VAL A 4 11.63 -10.42 -0.83
C VAL A 4 10.30 -10.71 -0.12
N HIS A 5 10.31 -11.69 0.77
CA HIS A 5 9.14 -12.10 1.53
C HIS A 5 9.24 -11.58 2.97
N GLY A 6 8.19 -10.91 3.43
CA GLY A 6 8.04 -10.41 4.79
C GLY A 6 8.75 -9.08 5.05
N TRP A 7 8.06 -8.21 5.79
CA TRP A 7 8.49 -6.84 6.13
C TRP A 7 9.87 -6.76 6.78
N LYS A 8 10.16 -7.65 7.74
CA LYS A 8 11.43 -7.64 8.48
C LYS A 8 12.64 -7.83 7.55
N LYS A 9 12.52 -8.68 6.53
CA LYS A 9 13.57 -8.93 5.54
C LYS A 9 13.61 -7.82 4.47
N ALA A 10 12.50 -7.14 4.25
CA ALA A 10 12.37 -6.05 3.30
C ALA A 10 12.86 -4.69 3.81
N ARG A 11 13.06 -4.53 5.13
CA ARG A 11 13.41 -3.25 5.78
C ARG A 11 14.57 -2.48 5.11
N PRO A 12 15.71 -3.09 4.72
CA PRO A 12 16.77 -2.37 4.01
C PRO A 12 16.33 -1.84 2.62
N VAL A 13 15.47 -2.57 1.93
CA VAL A 13 14.94 -2.19 0.60
C VAL A 13 13.94 -1.04 0.74
N LEU A 14 13.03 -1.12 1.71
CA LEU A 14 12.03 -0.09 2.00
C LEU A 14 12.69 1.26 2.36
N GLU A 15 13.72 1.22 3.20
CA GLU A 15 14.51 2.41 3.54
C GLU A 15 15.22 3.03 2.32
N ALA A 16 15.77 2.20 1.43
CA ALA A 16 16.39 2.67 0.20
C ALA A 16 15.37 3.30 -0.76
N TRP A 17 14.18 2.70 -0.90
CA TRP A 17 13.10 3.25 -1.71
C TRP A 17 12.59 4.58 -1.19
N ARG A 18 12.41 4.71 0.14
CA ARG A 18 12.03 5.97 0.79
C ARG A 18 13.03 7.08 0.48
N LYS A 19 14.33 6.84 0.72
CA LYS A 19 15.38 7.83 0.48
C LYS A 19 15.47 8.28 -0.98
N LYS A 20 15.13 7.41 -1.92
CA LYS A 20 15.18 7.67 -3.36
C LYS A 20 13.87 8.18 -3.94
N LEU A 21 12.82 8.30 -3.13
CA LEU A 21 11.46 8.65 -3.58
C LEU A 21 11.00 7.78 -4.76
N ALA A 22 11.30 6.48 -4.68
CA ALA A 22 11.04 5.54 -5.76
C ALA A 22 9.54 5.46 -6.09
N SER A 23 9.23 5.38 -7.38
CA SER A 23 7.86 5.17 -7.85
C SER A 23 7.53 3.69 -7.77
N LEU A 24 6.59 3.33 -6.90
CA LEU A 24 6.19 1.95 -6.63
C LEU A 24 4.82 1.65 -7.21
N GLN A 25 4.69 0.46 -7.79
CA GLN A 25 3.42 -0.20 -8.08
C GLN A 25 2.91 -0.90 -6.81
N VAL A 26 1.68 -0.58 -6.44
CA VAL A 26 1.00 -1.08 -5.24
C VAL A 26 -0.18 -1.94 -5.69
N VAL A 27 -0.37 -3.09 -5.07
CA VAL A 27 -1.53 -3.97 -5.26
C VAL A 27 -2.11 -4.31 -3.89
N LEU A 28 -3.44 -4.22 -3.74
CA LEU A 28 -4.17 -4.50 -2.51
C LEU A 28 -5.03 -5.77 -2.65
N LYS A 29 -5.12 -6.56 -1.57
CA LYS A 29 -5.86 -7.83 -1.52
C LYS A 29 -7.36 -7.61 -1.63
N GLN A 30 -7.88 -6.63 -0.88
CA GLN A 30 -9.25 -6.13 -0.94
C GLN A 30 -9.20 -4.71 -0.38
N PRO A 31 -9.50 -3.65 -1.15
CA PRO A 31 -9.61 -2.34 -0.53
C PRO A 31 -10.85 -2.37 0.38
N ARG A 32 -10.68 -2.17 1.70
CA ARG A 32 -11.67 -1.32 2.34
C ARG A 32 -11.59 0.02 1.61
N PRO A 33 -12.69 0.60 1.12
CA PRO A 33 -12.67 1.98 0.71
C PRO A 33 -12.33 2.80 1.96
N ILE A 34 -11.04 3.09 2.16
CA ILE A 34 -10.67 4.31 2.85
C ILE A 34 -10.79 5.38 1.76
N GLU A 35 -12.02 5.84 1.54
CA GLU A 35 -12.21 7.13 0.91
C GLU A 35 -11.44 8.13 1.77
N ILE A 36 -10.69 9.02 1.11
CA ILE A 36 -10.24 10.25 1.77
C ILE A 36 -11.51 11.08 1.91
N VAL A 37 -12.32 10.74 2.91
CA VAL A 37 -13.40 11.61 3.34
C VAL A 37 -12.71 12.74 4.10
N PRO A 38 -12.84 14.02 3.70
CA PRO A 38 -12.68 15.08 4.70
C PRO A 38 -13.61 14.69 5.86
N VAL A 39 -13.05 14.68 7.07
CA VAL A 39 -13.67 14.12 8.29
C VAL A 39 -15.16 14.46 8.37
N ASP A 40 -16.01 13.50 8.05
CA ASP A 40 -17.39 13.39 8.49
C ASP A 40 -17.76 11.90 8.47
N PHE A 41 -18.06 11.36 9.65
CA PHE A 41 -18.37 9.96 9.89
C PHE A 41 -19.66 9.55 9.16
N ILE A 42 -19.61 8.51 8.33
CA ILE A 42 -20.81 7.80 7.89
C ILE A 42 -20.78 6.40 8.51
N SER A 43 -21.64 6.21 9.50
CA SER A 43 -22.08 4.89 9.98
C SER A 43 -22.99 4.26 8.93
N GLY A 44 -22.60 3.12 8.37
CA GLY A 44 -23.43 2.33 7.46
C GLY A 44 -23.01 0.87 7.46
N GLU A 45 -23.99 -0.02 7.59
CA GLU A 45 -23.85 -1.48 7.73
C GLU A 45 -23.04 -2.15 6.59
N PRO A 46 -22.42 -3.33 6.85
CA PRO A 46 -21.55 -3.99 5.89
C PRO A 46 -22.33 -4.62 4.72
N VAL A 47 -22.12 -4.10 3.51
CA VAL A 47 -22.69 -4.65 2.26
C VAL A 47 -22.03 -5.98 1.88
N ALA A 48 -22.85 -6.93 1.40
CA ALA A 48 -22.50 -8.32 1.12
C ALA A 48 -21.42 -8.53 0.03
N ARG A 49 -20.67 -9.63 0.17
CA ARG A 49 -19.38 -9.93 -0.49
C ARG A 49 -19.54 -10.69 -1.81
N GLN A 50 -19.17 -10.07 -2.94
CA GLN A 50 -18.78 -10.74 -4.18
C GLN A 50 -17.25 -10.66 -4.35
N GLY A 51 -16.60 -11.72 -4.86
CA GLY A 51 -15.13 -11.89 -4.87
C GLY A 51 -14.34 -10.70 -5.46
N PRO A 52 -13.14 -10.38 -4.94
CA PRO A 52 -12.70 -8.99 -4.91
C PRO A 52 -11.94 -8.51 -6.17
N PRO A 53 -12.18 -7.28 -6.65
CA PRO A 53 -11.31 -6.61 -7.63
C PRO A 53 -10.00 -6.14 -6.97
N LYS A 54 -8.84 -6.60 -7.49
CA LYS A 54 -7.52 -6.09 -7.08
C LYS A 54 -7.30 -4.68 -7.63
N LYS A 55 -7.02 -3.71 -6.76
CA LYS A 55 -6.71 -2.32 -7.18
C LYS A 55 -5.20 -2.13 -7.30
N ARG A 56 -4.75 -1.67 -8.47
CA ARG A 56 -3.34 -1.43 -8.79
C ARG A 56 -3.12 0.04 -9.08
N PHE A 57 -2.13 0.66 -8.43
CA PHE A 57 -1.80 2.08 -8.65
C PHE A 57 -0.31 2.36 -8.45
N ARG A 58 0.12 3.56 -8.87
CA ARG A 58 1.47 4.08 -8.62
C ARG A 58 1.46 5.05 -7.44
N ALA A 59 2.45 4.94 -6.57
CA ALA A 59 2.67 5.85 -5.45
C ALA A 59 4.14 5.84 -5.00
N GLN A 60 4.51 6.82 -4.18
CA GLN A 60 5.80 6.85 -3.49
C GLN A 60 5.62 6.35 -2.07
N LEU A 61 6.52 5.48 -1.60
CA LEU A 61 6.55 5.07 -0.20
C LEU A 61 7.12 6.19 0.67
N ILE A 62 6.34 6.63 1.64
CA ILE A 62 6.77 7.63 2.63
C ILE A 62 7.24 6.94 3.90
N TYR A 63 6.47 5.96 4.37
CA TYR A 63 6.76 5.24 5.61
C TYR A 63 6.15 3.84 5.58
N ALA A 64 6.77 2.86 6.23
CA ALA A 64 6.21 1.52 6.43
C ALA A 64 6.69 0.93 7.75
N THR A 65 5.75 0.33 8.48
CA THR A 65 5.98 -0.48 9.68
C THR A 65 5.59 -1.95 9.40
N GLY A 66 5.51 -2.75 10.46
CA GLY A 66 4.89 -4.08 10.36
C GLY A 66 3.38 -4.01 10.15
N ASP A 67 2.72 -2.93 10.58
CA ASP A 67 1.26 -2.84 10.71
C ASP A 67 0.65 -1.89 9.67
N ASP A 68 1.36 -0.84 9.26
CA ASP A 68 0.87 0.15 8.31
C ASP A 68 1.92 0.63 7.29
N ALA A 69 1.45 1.11 6.15
CA ALA A 69 2.26 1.76 5.12
C ALA A 69 1.62 3.08 4.68
N THR A 70 2.40 4.16 4.74
CA THR A 70 2.01 5.48 4.23
C THR A 70 2.60 5.71 2.84
N LEU A 71 1.73 6.02 1.88
CA LEU A 71 2.04 6.22 0.48
C LEU A 71 1.60 7.61 0.02
N ARG A 72 2.39 8.25 -0.84
CA ARG A 72 2.02 9.50 -1.53
C ARG A 72 1.65 9.21 -2.98
N ARG A 73 0.42 9.54 -3.36
CA ARG A 73 -0.03 9.45 -4.76
C ARG A 73 0.60 10.55 -5.62
N PRO A 74 0.67 10.37 -6.96
CA PRO A 74 1.11 11.42 -7.88
C PRO A 74 0.32 12.73 -7.74
N SER A 75 -0.94 12.69 -7.31
CA SER A 75 -1.76 13.87 -7.02
C SER A 75 -1.32 14.64 -5.76
N GLY A 76 -0.37 14.12 -4.99
CA GLY A 76 0.05 14.67 -3.70
C GLY A 76 -0.70 14.11 -2.49
N ALA A 77 -1.83 13.43 -2.70
CA ALA A 77 -2.61 12.83 -1.62
C ALA A 77 -1.83 11.75 -0.87
N LEU A 78 -1.95 11.74 0.46
CA LEU A 78 -1.40 10.70 1.33
C LEU A 78 -2.45 9.62 1.55
N LEU A 79 -2.00 8.38 1.56
CA LEU A 79 -2.81 7.19 1.79
C LEU A 79 -2.11 6.33 2.83
N VAL A 80 -2.81 6.02 3.92
CA VAL A 80 -2.34 5.08 4.95
C VAL A 80 -3.08 3.78 4.74
N ILE A 81 -2.35 2.67 4.67
CA ILE A 81 -2.88 1.34 4.38
C ILE A 81 -2.37 0.37 5.43
N ASP A 82 -3.26 -0.44 5.99
CA ASP A 82 -2.87 -1.59 6.81
C ASP A 82 -2.07 -2.59 5.96
N THR A 83 -0.92 -3.05 6.46
CA THR A 83 -0.05 -3.97 5.71
C THR A 83 -0.73 -5.30 5.40
N TYR A 84 -1.73 -5.71 6.18
CA TYR A 84 -2.56 -6.88 5.90
C TYR A 84 -3.30 -6.74 4.55
N GLU A 85 -3.75 -5.51 4.22
CA GLU A 85 -4.44 -5.20 2.98
C GLU A 85 -3.51 -5.09 1.76
N LEU A 86 -2.19 -4.94 1.98
CA LEU A 86 -1.20 -4.96 0.91
C LEU A 86 -0.98 -6.38 0.38
N GLU A 87 -1.08 -6.52 -0.94
CA GLU A 87 -0.74 -7.75 -1.68
C GLU A 87 0.67 -7.67 -2.25
N LEU A 88 1.08 -6.51 -2.77
CA LEU A 88 2.37 -6.33 -3.42
C LEU A 88 2.81 -4.86 -3.41
N LEU A 89 4.10 -4.66 -3.15
CA LEU A 89 4.84 -3.44 -3.51
C LEU A 89 5.95 -3.78 -4.51
N SER A 90 6.13 -2.97 -5.56
CA SER A 90 7.20 -3.20 -6.53
C SER A 90 7.72 -1.92 -7.19
N ASP A 91 9.03 -1.81 -7.38
CA ASP A 91 9.67 -0.77 -8.21
C ASP A 91 9.95 -1.23 -9.66
N GLY A 92 9.40 -2.39 -10.06
CA GLY A 92 9.64 -3.02 -11.36
C GLY A 92 10.90 -3.91 -11.42
N LYS A 93 11.85 -3.77 -10.49
CA LYS A 93 13.04 -4.64 -10.39
C LYS A 93 12.97 -5.58 -9.20
N THR A 94 12.35 -5.13 -8.13
CA THR A 94 12.16 -5.81 -6.86
C THR A 94 10.69 -5.86 -6.51
N ARG A 95 10.27 -6.98 -5.92
CA ARG A 95 8.93 -7.21 -5.39
C ARG A 95 9.02 -7.50 -3.90
N ILE A 96 8.15 -6.85 -3.13
CA ILE A 96 7.93 -7.13 -1.72
C ILE A 96 6.54 -7.70 -1.60
N LEU A 97 6.50 -8.94 -1.11
CA LEU A 97 5.28 -9.59 -0.68
C LEU A 97 5.22 -9.42 0.86
N PRO A 98 4.27 -8.60 1.36
CA PRO A 98 4.05 -8.36 2.79
C PRO A 98 3.99 -9.64 3.62
#